data_AF-A0A828Z2B2-F1
#
_entry.id   AF-A0A828Z2B2-F1
#
_cell.length_a   1.000
_cell.length_b   1.000
_cell.length_c   1.000
_cell.angle_alpha   90.00
_cell.angle_beta   90.00
_cell.angle_gamma   90.00
#
_symmetry.space_group_name_H-M   'P 1'
#
loop_
_entity.id
_entity.type
_entity.pdbx_description
1 polymer ?
#
loop_
_entity_poly.entity_id
_entity_poly.type
_entity_poly.pdbx_seq_one_letter_code
_entity_poly.pdbx_strand_id
1 'polypeptide(L)' 'MSSVKRIIKKIKNPSRPFQGWKAWLLLSQIKDYTLAMDLCRIQTIYGTTLYALAFIEIGSRKIVHFNITPNPFSAE' A
#
# COMPACT_ATOMS: atom_id res chain seq x y z
N MET A 1 1.34 -23.53 -0.32
CA MET A 1 1.03 -22.30 -1.08
C MET A 1 1.01 -21.14 -0.09
N SER A 2 2.00 -20.23 -0.13
CA SER A 2 2.18 -19.19 0.92
C SER A 2 1.08 -18.14 0.88
N SER A 3 0.66 -17.66 2.07
CA SER A 3 -0.39 -16.64 2.27
C SER A 3 -0.18 -15.39 1.41
N VAL A 4 1.09 -15.01 1.18
CA VAL A 4 1.50 -13.90 0.32
C VAL A 4 1.00 -14.06 -1.12
N LYS A 5 1.14 -15.25 -1.73
CA LYS A 5 0.66 -15.50 -3.11
C LYS A 5 -0.86 -15.34 -3.22
N ARG A 6 -1.60 -15.63 -2.15
CA ARG A 6 -3.07 -15.54 -2.10
C ARG A 6 -3.54 -14.09 -1.92
N ILE A 7 -2.79 -13.27 -1.20
CA ILE A 7 -3.05 -11.83 -1.04
C ILE A 7 -2.78 -11.10 -2.37
N ILE A 8 -1.63 -11.36 -3.01
CA ILE A 8 -1.30 -10.79 -4.33
C ILE A 8 -2.36 -11.15 -5.38
N LYS A 9 -2.84 -12.39 -5.39
CA LYS A 9 -3.90 -12.84 -6.30
C LYS A 9 -5.23 -12.10 -6.08
N LYS A 10 -5.54 -11.68 -4.85
CA LYS A 10 -6.73 -10.89 -4.53
C LYS A 10 -6.58 -9.43 -4.93
N ILE A 11 -5.39 -8.84 -4.76
CA ILE A 11 -5.10 -7.46 -5.20
C ILE A 11 -5.19 -7.36 -6.72
N LYS A 12 -4.67 -8.37 -7.44
CA LYS A 12 -4.72 -8.44 -8.91
C LYS A 12 -6.09 -8.70 -9.52
N ASN A 13 -7.14 -8.95 -8.72
CA ASN A 13 -8.48 -9.22 -9.23
C ASN A 13 -9.45 -8.11 -8.76
N PRO A 14 -9.45 -6.95 -9.44
CA PRO A 14 -10.08 -5.71 -8.98
C PRO A 14 -11.59 -5.66 -9.23
N SER A 15 -12.27 -6.80 -9.37
CA SER A 15 -13.68 -6.84 -9.79
C SER A 15 -14.66 -6.18 -8.81
N ARG A 16 -14.19 -5.68 -7.66
CA ARG A 16 -14.92 -4.77 -6.79
C ARG A 16 -13.98 -3.71 -6.22
N PRO A 17 -14.24 -2.41 -6.40
CA PRO A 17 -13.48 -1.36 -5.72
C PRO A 17 -13.62 -1.58 -4.21
N PHE A 18 -12.51 -1.47 -3.47
CA PHE A 18 -12.48 -1.72 -2.04
C PHE A 18 -13.32 -0.67 -1.29
N GLN A 19 -14.58 -0.99 -1.02
CA GLN A 19 -15.52 -0.14 -0.28
C GLN A 19 -15.55 -0.49 1.22
N GLY A 20 -15.24 0.49 2.08
CA GLY A 20 -15.58 0.50 3.51
C GLY A 20 -14.87 -0.51 4.41
N TRP A 21 -15.56 -0.98 5.47
CA TRP A 21 -15.10 -1.84 6.58
C TRP A 21 -14.20 -3.03 6.20
N LYS A 22 -14.25 -3.50 4.94
CA LYS A 22 -13.37 -4.56 4.45
C LYS A 22 -11.91 -4.12 4.22
N ALA A 23 -11.65 -2.84 3.95
CA ALA A 23 -10.30 -2.29 3.99
C ALA A 23 -9.75 -2.31 5.43
N TRP A 24 -10.62 -2.08 6.41
CA TRP A 24 -10.28 -2.17 7.83
C TRP A 24 -9.95 -3.61 8.27
N LEU A 25 -10.62 -4.61 7.68
CA LEU A 25 -10.33 -6.03 7.88
C LEU A 25 -9.00 -6.49 7.23
N LEU A 26 -8.57 -5.84 6.15
CA LEU A 26 -7.25 -6.03 5.55
C LEU A 26 -6.15 -5.41 6.42
N LEU A 27 -6.40 -4.22 6.96
CA LEU A 27 -5.54 -3.59 7.98
C LEU A 27 -5.43 -4.45 9.25
N SER A 28 -6.51 -5.14 9.67
CA SER A 28 -6.45 -6.05 10.81
C SER A 28 -5.65 -7.33 10.53
N GLN A 29 -5.54 -7.78 9.27
CA GLN A 29 -4.65 -8.89 8.89
C GLN A 29 -3.18 -8.48 8.84
N ILE A 30 -2.92 -7.19 8.70
CA ILE A 30 -1.59 -6.58 8.76
C ILE A 30 -1.16 -6.36 10.21
N LYS A 31 -2.09 -6.35 11.17
CA LYS A 31 -1.88 -6.06 12.59
C LYS A 31 -0.86 -6.98 13.28
N ASP A 32 -0.65 -8.20 12.76
CA ASP A 32 0.37 -9.12 13.27
C ASP A 32 1.81 -8.68 12.93
N TYR A 33 1.96 -7.73 12.00
CA TYR A 33 3.22 -7.09 11.66
C TYR A 33 3.13 -5.63 12.09
N THR A 34 3.95 -5.20 13.05
CA THR A 34 4.04 -3.78 13.39
C THR A 34 4.54 -3.04 12.14
N LEU A 35 3.64 -2.45 11.37
CA LEU A 35 3.96 -1.70 10.16
C LEU A 35 3.97 -0.19 10.46
N ALA A 36 5.04 0.47 10.08
CA ALA A 36 5.07 1.91 9.92
C ALA A 36 4.60 2.28 8.52
N MET A 37 3.89 3.40 8.40
CA MET A 37 3.49 3.99 7.12
C MET A 37 4.19 5.34 6.98
N ASP A 38 4.74 5.60 5.79
CA ASP A 38 5.33 6.89 5.45
C ASP A 38 4.82 7.38 4.09
N LEU A 39 4.44 8.65 4.02
CA LEU A 39 3.93 9.31 2.82
C LEU A 39 4.87 10.47 2.47
N CYS A 40 5.63 10.29 1.41
CA CYS A 40 6.59 11.25 0.92
C CYS A 40 6.05 11.99 -0.32
N ARG A 41 6.14 13.32 -0.32
CA ARG A 41 5.90 14.15 -1.50
C ARG A 41 7.23 14.40 -2.22
N ILE A 42 7.32 13.99 -3.47
CA ILE A 42 8.50 14.11 -4.31
C ILE A 42 8.23 15.15 -5.38
N GLN A 43 9.01 16.23 -5.39
CA GLN A 43 9.01 17.19 -6.49
C GLN A 43 10.07 16.76 -7.51
N THR A 44 9.66 16.49 -8.75
CA THR A 44 10.62 16.13 -9.80
C THR A 44 11.28 17.37 -10.39
N ILE A 45 12.44 17.18 -11.03
CA ILE A 45 13.14 18.24 -11.80
C ILE A 45 12.29 18.80 -12.96
N TYR A 46 11.26 18.07 -13.39
CA TYR A 46 10.35 18.46 -14.46
C TYR A 46 9.13 19.23 -13.93
N GLY A 47 9.10 19.58 -12.64
CA GLY A 47 7.99 20.32 -12.03
C GLY A 47 6.76 19.46 -11.72
N THR A 48 6.80 18.15 -11.93
CA THR A 48 5.71 17.25 -11.56
C THR A 48 5.82 16.82 -10.09
N THR A 49 4.68 16.69 -9.43
CA THR A 49 4.59 16.20 -8.05
C THR A 49 4.19 14.74 -8.06
N LEU A 50 4.98 13.92 -7.36
CA LEU A 50 4.68 12.52 -7.12
C LEU A 50 4.48 12.30 -5.62
N TYR A 51 3.66 11.32 -5.28
CA TYR A 51 3.39 10.91 -3.91
C TYR A 51 3.79 9.44 -3.77
N ALA A 52 4.74 9.18 -2.88
CA ALA A 52 5.23 7.86 -2.57
C ALA A 52 4.66 7.41 -1.22
N LEU A 53 3.98 6.27 -1.19
CA LEU A 53 3.46 5.65 0.03
C LEU A 53 4.23 4.34 0.28
N ALA A 54 4.93 4.29 1.42
CA ALA A 54 5.69 3.13 1.85
C ALA A 54 5.05 2.48 3.08
N PHE A 55 5.03 1.16 3.09
CA PHE A 55 4.71 0.35 4.26
C PHE A 55 5.97 -0.40 4.67
N ILE A 56 6.40 -0.21 5.92
CA ILE A 56 7.67 -0.70 6.43
C ILE A 56 7.40 -1.60 7.63
N GLU A 57 7.88 -2.84 7.57
CA GLU A 57 7.86 -3.72 8.74
C GLU A 57 8.87 -3.23 9.78
N ILE A 58 8.42 -2.88 10.98
CA ILE A 58 9.25 -2.23 11.99
C ILE A 58 10.37 -3.15 12.49
N GLY A 59 10.07 -4.44 12.68
CA GLY A 59 11.05 -5.41 13.18
C GLY A 59 12.21 -5.65 12.22
N SER A 60 11.91 -5.81 10.93
CA SER A 60 12.92 -6.13 9.90
C SER A 60 13.42 -4.90 9.12
N ARG A 61 12.74 -3.75 9.28
CA ARG A 61 12.88 -2.53 8.47
C ARG A 61 12.71 -2.76 6.96
N LYS A 62 12.06 -3.84 6.56
CA LYS A 62 11.80 -4.14 5.15
C LYS A 62 10.60 -3.36 4.65
N ILE A 63 10.75 -2.75 3.48
CA ILE A 63 9.62 -2.18 2.73
C ILE A 63 8.81 -3.34 2.18
N VAL A 64 7.61 -3.54 2.71
CA VAL A 64 6.71 -4.63 2.31
C VAL A 64 5.80 -4.21 1.16
N HIS A 65 5.53 -2.92 1.02
CA HIS A 65 4.74 -2.35 -0.06
C HIS A 65 5.18 -0.91 -0.35
N PHE A 66 5.26 -0.56 -1.63
CA PHE A 66 5.68 0.76 -2.09
C PHE A 66 4.91 1.15 -3.34
N ASN A 67 4.15 2.25 -3.27
CA ASN A 67 3.41 2.79 -4.40
C ASN A 67 3.85 4.23 -4.67
N ILE A 68 3.92 4.61 -5.94
CA ILE A 68 4.11 6.00 -6.37
C ILE A 68 2.95 6.38 -7.28
N THR A 69 2.35 7.54 -7.05
CA THR A 69 1.27 8.09 -7.90
C THR A 69 1.43 9.60 -8.09
N PRO A 70 1.09 10.14 -9.27
CA PRO A 70 0.94 11.58 -9.46
C PRO A 70 -0.34 12.13 -8.80
N ASN A 71 -1.34 11.28 -8.51
CA ASN A 71 -2.59 11.68 -7.84
C ASN A 71 -2.86 10.77 -6.62
N PRO A 72 -2.68 11.28 -5.39
CA PRO A 72 -2.81 10.49 -4.16
C PRO A 72 -4.27 10.18 -3.79
N PHE A 73 -5.25 10.84 -4.42
CA PHE A 73 -6.68 10.64 -4.17
C PHE A 73 -7.35 9.75 -5.22
N SER A 74 -6.66 9.47 -6.33
CA SER A 74 -7.13 8.55 -7.37
C SER A 74 -6.70 7.13 -7.00
N ALA A 75 -7.49 6.46 -6.17
CA ALA A 75 -7.44 5.01 -6.08
C ALA A 75 -8.35 4.44 -7.19
N GLU A 76 -7.75 3.84 -8.23
CA GLU A 76 -8.46 2.97 -9.17
C GLU A 76 -8.73 1.58 -8.56
#